data_AF-B9WF74-F1
#
_entry.id   AF-B9WF74-F1
#
_cell.length_a   1.000
_cell.length_b   1.000
_cell.length_c   1.000
_cell.angle_alpha   90.00
_cell.angle_beta   90.00
_cell.angle_gamma   90.00
#
_symmetry.space_group_name_H-M   'P 1'
#
loop_
_entity.id
_entity.type
_entity.pdbx_description
1 polymer ?
#
loop_
_entity_poly.entity_id
_entity_poly.type
_entity_poly.pdbx_seq_one_letter_code
_entity_poly.pdbx_strand_id
1 'polypeptide(L)'
;MESRKLRSTSSKIETKALFDFDNVNEYLYNDKEIKVGGSGAEYNYYGGQTPELPRVRSSVVTVERVLPRRPKTDPLPDSTYEIFYRRMKKNEKQMSNEERIKNLWELDTLQSQLERLSQYDWIRSLPEITVIKDMKDYDELERKKQLTIKEIERLLQKHENWRKRKEFHSREMKEWCEGSSDSEYDMPIEELRERRKLQNRQRYGPVIRLNLGNEYCLVIDPLSTPKIEKVEEKEPPKKRKTIVTLEDVDDASQIDIQTKDNILFGTNFEDIPTYRNGFQLPLHMRRMMHKGAK
;
A
#
# COMPACT_ATOMS: atom_id res chain seq x y z
N MET A 1 -44.62 10.02 -20.11
CA MET A 1 -43.71 10.40 -19.01
C MET A 1 -42.29 10.39 -19.55
N GLU A 2 -41.77 11.58 -19.81
CA GLU A 2 -40.48 11.79 -20.48
C GLU A 2 -39.35 11.71 -19.44
N SER A 3 -38.44 10.76 -19.62
CA SER A 3 -37.34 10.55 -18.68
C SER A 3 -36.29 11.65 -18.83
N ARG A 4 -36.10 12.45 -17.77
CA ARG A 4 -35.05 13.47 -17.69
C ARG A 4 -33.67 12.81 -17.84
N LYS A 5 -33.07 12.93 -19.03
CA LYS A 5 -31.67 12.59 -19.27
C LYS A 5 -30.76 13.66 -18.64
N LEU A 6 -30.44 13.49 -17.36
CA LEU A 6 -29.39 14.24 -16.67
C LEU A 6 -28.00 13.70 -17.04
N ARG A 7 -27.56 13.90 -18.28
CA ARG A 7 -26.13 13.89 -18.63
C ARG A 7 -25.92 14.90 -19.74
N SER A 8 -25.21 15.98 -19.43
CA SER A 8 -24.66 16.89 -20.43
C SER A 8 -23.88 16.06 -21.44
N THR A 9 -24.36 16.00 -22.68
CA THR A 9 -23.59 15.46 -23.80
C THR A 9 -22.52 16.50 -24.15
N SER A 10 -21.43 16.54 -23.39
CA SER A 10 -20.24 17.23 -23.87
C SER A 10 -19.80 16.51 -25.14
N SER A 11 -19.90 17.18 -26.28
CA SER A 11 -19.30 16.73 -27.53
C SER A 11 -17.83 16.38 -27.22
N LYS A 12 -17.48 15.10 -27.32
CA LYS A 12 -16.10 14.66 -27.20
C LYS A 12 -15.34 15.27 -28.37
N ILE A 13 -14.69 16.41 -28.15
CA ILE A 13 -13.72 16.92 -29.09
C ILE A 13 -12.52 16.00 -28.94
N GLU A 14 -12.32 15.11 -29.91
CA GLU A 14 -11.15 14.26 -30.00
C GLU A 14 -9.94 15.10 -30.43
N THR A 15 -9.51 16.05 -29.61
CA THR A 15 -8.20 16.66 -29.80
C THR A 15 -7.16 15.62 -29.41
N LYS A 16 -6.54 15.00 -30.42
CA LYS A 16 -5.44 14.04 -30.22
C LYS A 16 -4.22 14.68 -29.56
N ALA A 17 -4.07 16.00 -29.68
CA ALA A 17 -3.00 16.76 -29.05
C ALA A 17 -3.27 16.92 -27.54
N LEU A 18 -2.30 16.51 -26.73
CA LEU A 18 -2.35 16.56 -25.27
C LEU A 18 -2.04 17.97 -24.72
N PHE A 19 -1.26 18.77 -25.43
CA PHE A 19 -0.86 20.10 -24.99
C PHE A 19 -1.22 21.20 -26.00
N ASP A 20 -1.94 22.20 -25.51
CA ASP A 20 -2.26 23.43 -26.22
C ASP A 20 -1.77 24.62 -25.38
N PHE A 21 -0.61 25.17 -25.75
CA PHE A 21 -0.01 26.31 -25.04
C PHE A 21 -0.56 27.67 -25.49
N ASP A 22 -1.33 27.69 -26.57
CA ASP A 22 -1.85 28.91 -27.18
C ASP A 22 -3.24 29.27 -26.64
N ASN A 23 -4.05 28.26 -26.28
CA ASN A 23 -5.40 28.44 -25.73
C ASN A 23 -5.41 28.53 -24.19
N VAL A 24 -4.39 27.97 -23.52
CA VAL A 24 -4.32 27.96 -22.07
C VAL A 24 -3.69 29.26 -21.56
N ASN A 25 -4.54 30.08 -20.92
CA ASN A 25 -4.22 31.20 -20.03
C ASN A 25 -2.83 31.83 -20.23
N GLU A 26 -2.76 32.96 -20.95
CA GLU A 26 -1.53 33.64 -21.34
C GLU A 26 -0.52 33.89 -20.19
N TYR A 27 -0.98 33.91 -18.94
CA TYR A 27 -0.16 34.15 -17.76
C TYR A 27 0.68 32.93 -17.30
N LEU A 28 0.31 31.70 -17.68
CA LEU A 28 0.98 30.48 -17.18
C LEU A 28 2.27 30.15 -17.95
N TYR A 29 2.29 30.41 -19.26
CA TYR A 29 3.39 29.98 -20.14
C TYR A 29 4.18 31.13 -20.77
N ASN A 30 3.74 32.38 -20.62
CA ASN A 30 4.47 33.56 -21.10
C ASN A 30 5.15 34.37 -19.97
N ASP A 31 5.23 33.82 -18.74
CA ASP A 31 5.83 34.47 -17.57
C ASP A 31 5.36 35.93 -17.37
N LYS A 32 4.10 36.23 -17.73
CA LYS A 32 3.52 37.55 -17.54
C LYS A 32 3.29 37.77 -16.04
N GLU A 33 3.74 38.91 -15.52
CA GLU A 33 3.54 39.26 -14.12
C GLU A 33 2.05 39.25 -13.73
N ILE A 34 1.71 38.44 -12.73
CA ILE A 34 0.38 38.43 -12.13
C ILE A 34 0.27 39.67 -11.25
N LYS A 35 -0.33 40.73 -11.78
CA LYS A 35 -0.67 41.92 -10.99
C LYS A 35 -1.98 41.67 -10.25
N VAL A 36 -1.90 41.43 -8.95
CA VAL A 36 -3.08 41.46 -8.06
C VAL A 36 -3.43 42.94 -7.80
N GLY A 37 -3.99 43.59 -8.81
CA GLY A 37 -4.47 44.96 -8.72
C GLY A 37 -6.00 44.96 -8.60
N GLY A 38 -6.56 45.69 -7.64
CA GLY A 38 -8.01 45.82 -7.42
C GLY A 38 -8.79 46.52 -8.55
N SER A 39 -8.22 46.65 -9.75
CA SER A 39 -8.79 47.36 -10.91
C SER A 39 -8.56 46.63 -12.24
N GLY A 40 -8.21 45.34 -12.23
CA GLY A 40 -7.97 44.55 -13.45
C GLY A 40 -8.91 43.35 -13.53
N ALA A 41 -9.62 43.25 -14.65
CA ALA A 41 -10.50 42.17 -15.12
C ALA A 41 -10.83 41.04 -14.11
N GLU A 42 -12.09 41.00 -13.70
CA GLU A 42 -12.68 39.89 -12.95
C GLU A 42 -12.31 38.55 -13.59
N TYR A 43 -11.73 37.65 -12.78
CA TYR A 43 -11.39 36.31 -13.22
C TYR A 43 -12.69 35.52 -13.50
N ASN A 44 -13.09 35.49 -14.77
CA ASN A 44 -14.27 34.75 -15.21
C ASN A 44 -13.94 33.26 -15.32
N TYR A 45 -14.20 32.50 -14.25
CA TYR A 45 -14.12 31.05 -14.27
C TYR A 45 -15.12 30.49 -15.30
N TYR A 46 -14.60 30.04 -16.46
CA TYR A 46 -15.39 29.43 -17.54
C TYR A 46 -16.52 30.30 -18.13
N GLY A 47 -16.30 31.61 -18.27
CA GLY A 47 -17.21 32.49 -19.02
C GLY A 47 -18.62 32.67 -18.45
N GLY A 48 -18.89 32.14 -17.25
CA GLY A 48 -20.13 32.39 -16.51
C GLY A 48 -19.96 33.56 -15.56
N GLN A 49 -20.98 34.42 -15.48
CA GLN A 49 -21.11 35.37 -14.37
C GLN A 49 -21.03 34.60 -13.06
N THR A 50 -20.21 35.05 -12.12
CA THR A 50 -20.18 34.53 -10.76
C THR A 50 -21.59 34.60 -10.18
N PRO A 51 -22.27 33.45 -9.93
CA PRO A 51 -23.60 33.50 -9.37
C PRO A 51 -23.49 34.11 -7.97
N GLU A 52 -24.19 35.22 -7.73
CA GLU A 52 -24.28 35.80 -6.40
C GLU A 52 -24.81 34.73 -5.44
N LEU A 53 -23.97 34.32 -4.48
CA LEU A 53 -24.37 33.39 -3.46
C LEU A 53 -25.57 33.99 -2.71
N PRO A 54 -26.70 33.28 -2.61
CA PRO A 54 -27.87 33.82 -1.94
C PRO A 54 -27.51 34.16 -0.49
N ARG A 55 -27.66 35.43 -0.10
CA ARG A 55 -27.47 35.87 1.29
C ARG A 55 -28.55 35.26 2.16
N VAL A 56 -28.25 34.12 2.76
CA VAL A 56 -29.12 33.47 3.74
C VAL A 56 -29.21 34.36 4.98
N ARG A 57 -30.32 35.09 5.13
CA ARG A 57 -30.68 35.75 6.39
C ARG A 57 -31.26 34.69 7.33
N SER A 58 -30.42 33.91 7.99
CA SER A 58 -30.90 32.99 9.03
C SER A 58 -31.00 33.74 10.36
N SER A 59 -32.22 34.10 10.77
CA SER A 59 -32.53 34.30 12.19
C SER A 59 -32.48 32.93 12.85
N VAL A 60 -31.30 32.52 13.31
CA VAL A 60 -31.12 31.24 14.00
C VAL A 60 -31.79 31.34 15.36
N VAL A 61 -33.00 30.78 15.46
CA VAL A 61 -33.64 30.52 16.75
C VAL A 61 -33.03 29.24 17.30
N THR A 62 -32.17 29.38 18.30
CA THR A 62 -31.61 28.26 19.06
C THR A 62 -32.73 27.64 19.91
N VAL A 63 -33.44 26.68 19.32
CA VAL A 63 -34.35 25.83 20.08
C VAL A 63 -33.53 24.71 20.69
N GLU A 64 -33.54 24.59 22.02
CA GLU A 64 -32.98 23.44 22.73
C GLU A 64 -33.75 22.19 22.30
N ARG A 65 -33.21 21.47 21.31
CA ARG A 65 -33.73 20.18 20.89
C ARG A 65 -33.46 19.17 21.99
N VAL A 66 -34.45 18.95 22.85
CA VAL A 66 -34.49 17.78 23.71
C VAL A 66 -34.63 16.56 22.80
N LEU A 67 -33.54 15.83 22.60
CA LEU A 67 -33.54 14.65 21.75
C LEU A 67 -34.60 13.66 22.28
N PRO A 68 -35.53 13.17 21.45
CA PRO A 68 -36.48 12.15 21.88
C PRO A 68 -35.71 10.93 22.40
N ARG A 69 -36.19 10.33 23.49
CA ARG A 69 -35.58 9.15 24.10
C ARG A 69 -35.44 8.07 23.02
N ARG A 70 -34.20 7.69 22.71
CA ARG A 70 -33.91 6.69 21.67
C ARG A 70 -34.68 5.40 22.00
N PRO A 71 -35.44 4.82 21.05
CA PRO A 71 -35.97 3.47 21.24
C PRO A 71 -34.79 2.52 21.51
N LYS A 72 -34.97 1.57 22.42
CA LYS A 72 -33.92 0.61 22.85
C LYS A 72 -33.43 -0.31 21.73
N THR A 73 -34.25 -0.48 20.70
CA THR A 73 -33.98 -1.38 19.59
C THR A 73 -33.84 -0.56 18.32
N ASP A 74 -32.73 -0.75 17.61
CA ASP A 74 -32.50 -0.11 16.33
C ASP A 74 -33.56 -0.59 15.33
N PRO A 75 -34.38 0.31 14.74
CA PRO A 75 -35.33 -0.07 13.70
C PRO A 75 -34.64 -0.58 12.42
N LEU A 76 -33.33 -0.40 12.28
CA LEU A 76 -32.58 -0.72 11.08
C LEU A 76 -31.28 -1.48 11.41
N PRO A 77 -31.32 -2.82 11.53
CA PRO A 77 -30.14 -3.59 11.89
C PRO A 77 -29.11 -3.63 10.74
N ASP A 78 -27.83 -3.43 11.10
CA ASP A 78 -26.68 -3.41 10.18
C ASP A 78 -26.55 -4.67 9.30
N SER A 79 -27.07 -5.81 9.76
CA SER A 79 -27.08 -7.07 9.00
C SER A 79 -27.78 -6.95 7.64
N THR A 80 -28.75 -6.04 7.50
CA THR A 80 -29.43 -5.76 6.22
C THR A 80 -28.51 -5.05 5.22
N TYR A 81 -27.51 -4.31 5.69
CA TYR A 81 -26.58 -3.53 4.86
C TYR A 81 -25.25 -4.24 4.61
N GLU A 82 -24.91 -5.30 5.34
CA GLU A 82 -23.65 -6.03 5.14
C GLU A 82 -23.44 -6.46 3.68
N ILE A 83 -24.48 -6.93 3.00
CA ILE A 83 -24.39 -7.37 1.59
C ILE A 83 -24.05 -6.19 0.68
N PHE A 84 -24.68 -5.04 0.91
CA PHE A 84 -24.41 -3.80 0.17
C PHE A 84 -23.03 -3.25 0.49
N TYR A 85 -22.62 -3.26 1.75
CA TYR A 85 -21.29 -2.84 2.19
C TYR A 85 -20.21 -3.70 1.57
N ARG A 86 -20.34 -5.04 1.59
CA ARG A 86 -19.39 -5.95 0.94
C ARG A 86 -19.30 -5.70 -0.57
N ARG A 87 -20.45 -5.48 -1.22
CA ARG A 87 -20.50 -5.15 -2.65
C ARG A 87 -19.86 -3.81 -2.96
N MET A 88 -20.12 -2.79 -2.16
CA MET A 88 -19.57 -1.45 -2.32
C MET A 88 -18.07 -1.42 -2.02
N LYS A 89 -17.60 -2.05 -0.93
CA LYS A 89 -16.17 -2.23 -0.61
C LYS A 89 -15.43 -2.93 -1.74
N LYS A 90 -16.04 -3.95 -2.36
CA LYS A 90 -15.48 -4.61 -3.54
C LYS A 90 -15.41 -3.67 -4.75
N ASN A 91 -16.49 -2.92 -5.02
CA ASN A 91 -16.54 -1.98 -6.15
C ASN A 91 -15.56 -0.82 -5.96
N GLU A 92 -15.46 -0.25 -4.77
CA GLU A 92 -14.49 0.79 -4.41
C GLU A 92 -13.06 0.29 -4.61
N LYS A 93 -12.74 -0.94 -4.14
CA LYS A 93 -11.44 -1.54 -4.38
C LYS A 93 -11.17 -1.78 -5.87
N GLN A 94 -12.17 -2.18 -6.63
CA GLN A 94 -12.06 -2.32 -8.09
C GLN A 94 -11.79 -0.97 -8.76
N MET A 95 -12.60 0.05 -8.47
CA MET A 95 -12.43 1.40 -9.01
C MET A 95 -11.07 1.98 -8.66
N SER A 96 -10.62 1.85 -7.41
CA SER A 96 -9.29 2.31 -6.99
C SER A 96 -8.15 1.57 -7.72
N ASN A 97 -8.31 0.27 -7.97
CA ASN A 97 -7.35 -0.48 -8.76
C ASN A 97 -7.33 -0.05 -10.24
N GLU A 98 -8.50 0.16 -10.84
CA GLU A 98 -8.61 0.66 -12.21
C GLU A 98 -7.98 2.05 -12.34
N GLU A 99 -8.24 2.95 -11.39
CA GLU A 99 -7.60 4.27 -11.31
C GLU A 99 -6.09 4.15 -11.15
N ARG A 100 -5.60 3.24 -10.28
CA ARG A 100 -4.16 3.00 -10.12
C ARG A 100 -3.52 2.55 -11.43
N ILE A 101 -4.17 1.63 -12.16
CA ILE A 101 -3.67 1.13 -13.44
C ILE A 101 -3.66 2.26 -14.47
N LYS A 102 -4.74 3.06 -14.55
CA LYS A 102 -4.80 4.23 -15.46
C LYS A 102 -3.69 5.24 -15.17
N ASN A 103 -3.48 5.58 -13.90
CA ASN A 103 -2.40 6.48 -13.51
C ASN A 103 -1.02 5.92 -13.92
N LEU A 104 -0.75 4.62 -13.71
CA LEU A 104 0.51 4.01 -14.15
C LEU A 104 0.68 4.04 -15.67
N TRP A 105 -0.39 3.77 -16.41
CA TRP A 105 -0.41 3.89 -17.87
C TRP A 105 -0.14 5.31 -18.35
N GLU A 106 -0.76 6.32 -17.73
CA GLU A 106 -0.53 7.73 -18.04
C GLU A 106 0.93 8.13 -17.77
N LEU A 107 1.53 7.66 -16.68
CA LEU A 107 2.94 7.92 -16.39
C LEU A 107 3.89 7.28 -17.40
N ASP A 108 3.65 6.02 -17.76
CA ASP A 108 4.44 5.31 -18.76
C ASP A 108 4.33 6.01 -20.12
N THR A 109 3.12 6.48 -20.45
CA THR A 109 2.87 7.28 -21.66
C THR A 109 3.66 8.60 -21.63
N LEU A 110 3.62 9.33 -20.52
CA LEU A 110 4.36 10.59 -20.36
C LEU A 110 5.89 10.38 -20.41
N GLN A 111 6.40 9.30 -19.81
CA GLN A 111 7.81 8.93 -19.87
C GLN A 111 8.23 8.58 -21.30
N SER A 112 7.43 7.77 -22.00
CA SER A 112 7.69 7.45 -23.41
C SER A 112 7.65 8.68 -24.32
N GLN A 113 6.72 9.61 -24.08
CA GLN A 113 6.66 10.88 -24.81
C GLN A 113 7.91 11.74 -24.56
N LEU A 114 8.38 11.81 -23.31
CA LEU A 114 9.62 12.52 -22.95
C LEU A 114 10.86 11.91 -23.63
N GLU A 115 10.95 10.58 -23.68
CA GLU A 115 12.01 9.87 -24.41
C GLU A 115 11.95 10.13 -25.91
N ARG A 116 10.74 10.13 -26.51
CA ARG A 116 10.57 10.45 -27.95
C ARG A 116 10.92 11.89 -28.29
N LEU A 117 10.73 12.83 -27.36
CA LEU A 117 11.07 14.24 -27.54
C LEU A 117 12.57 14.53 -27.30
N SER A 118 13.27 13.66 -26.56
CA SER A 118 14.73 13.77 -26.36
C SER A 118 15.54 13.13 -27.49
N GLN A 119 14.94 12.23 -28.26
CA GLN A 119 15.55 11.63 -29.45
C GLN A 119 15.72 12.64 -30.61
N TYR A 120 16.58 12.29 -31.57
CA TYR A 120 16.94 13.16 -32.71
C TYR A 120 15.74 13.43 -33.65
N ASP A 121 14.75 12.53 -33.70
CA ASP A 121 13.56 12.61 -34.56
C ASP A 121 12.34 13.29 -33.87
N TRP A 122 12.59 14.17 -32.90
CA TRP A 122 11.54 14.85 -32.12
C TRP A 122 10.56 15.69 -32.98
N ILE A 123 10.99 16.14 -34.16
CA ILE A 123 10.16 16.92 -35.10
C ILE A 123 8.92 16.14 -35.56
N ARG A 124 9.00 14.80 -35.61
CA ARG A 124 7.88 13.94 -36.03
C ARG A 124 6.94 13.60 -34.88
N SER A 125 7.46 13.52 -33.64
CA SER A 125 6.67 13.18 -32.45
C SER A 125 5.99 14.40 -31.83
N LEU A 126 6.56 15.60 -32.00
CA LEU A 126 6.02 16.84 -31.44
C LEU A 126 4.56 17.17 -31.86
N PRO A 127 4.16 17.02 -33.15
CA PRO A 127 2.78 17.31 -33.57
C PRO A 127 1.75 16.29 -33.05
N GLU A 128 2.19 15.07 -32.69
CA GLU A 128 1.31 14.07 -32.07
C GLU A 128 0.96 14.47 -30.64
N ILE A 129 1.91 15.09 -29.95
CA ILE A 129 1.82 15.46 -28.54
C ILE A 129 1.24 16.87 -28.37
N THR A 130 1.50 17.78 -29.30
CA THR A 130 1.18 19.22 -29.17
C THR A 130 0.51 19.85 -30.37
N VAL A 131 -0.27 20.89 -30.09
CA VAL A 131 -0.84 21.74 -31.13
C VAL A 131 0.23 22.70 -31.66
N ILE A 132 0.68 22.45 -32.89
CA ILE A 132 1.61 23.31 -33.64
C ILE A 132 0.81 24.10 -34.68
N LYS A 133 1.09 25.40 -34.84
CA LYS A 133 0.41 26.26 -35.82
C LYS A 133 1.07 26.18 -37.20
N ASP A 134 2.40 26.31 -37.25
CA ASP A 134 3.17 26.13 -38.49
C ASP A 134 4.28 25.06 -38.33
N MET A 135 4.32 24.10 -39.25
CA MET A 135 5.33 23.03 -39.25
C MET A 135 6.67 23.48 -39.85
N LYS A 136 6.72 24.63 -40.54
CA LYS A 136 7.93 25.14 -41.20
C LYS A 136 8.74 26.10 -40.33
N ASP A 137 8.14 26.61 -39.26
CA ASP A 137 8.81 27.51 -38.33
C ASP A 137 9.61 26.72 -37.29
N TYR A 138 10.93 26.63 -37.50
CA TYR A 138 11.83 25.91 -36.60
C TYR A 138 11.89 26.53 -35.20
N ASP A 139 11.71 27.85 -35.07
CA ASP A 139 11.77 28.54 -33.78
C ASP A 139 10.50 28.26 -32.96
N GLU A 140 9.33 28.21 -33.61
CA GLU A 140 8.07 27.78 -32.97
C GLU A 140 8.18 26.33 -32.49
N LEU A 141 8.71 25.43 -33.33
CA LEU A 141 8.87 24.01 -33.00
C LEU A 141 9.80 23.81 -31.79
N GLU A 142 10.98 24.43 -31.79
CA GLU A 142 11.94 24.27 -30.69
C GLU A 142 11.40 24.88 -29.39
N ARG A 143 10.73 26.05 -29.45
CA ARG A 143 10.08 26.65 -28.27
C ARG A 143 8.99 25.74 -27.71
N LYS A 144 8.09 25.23 -28.57
CA LYS A 144 7.01 24.33 -28.14
C LYS A 144 7.56 23.02 -27.58
N LYS A 145 8.59 22.45 -28.19
CA LYS A 145 9.32 21.30 -27.64
C LYS A 145 9.82 21.57 -26.23
N GLN A 146 10.50 22.68 -25.99
CA GLN A 146 11.01 23.00 -24.65
C GLN A 146 9.87 23.17 -23.62
N LEU A 147 8.77 23.82 -24.01
CA LEU A 147 7.59 23.95 -23.16
C LEU A 147 6.95 22.59 -22.84
N THR A 148 6.92 21.66 -23.80
CA THR A 148 6.39 20.31 -23.58
C THR A 148 7.22 19.49 -22.64
N ILE A 149 8.54 19.51 -22.81
CA ILE A 149 9.46 18.79 -21.93
C ILE A 149 9.28 19.31 -20.51
N LYS A 150 9.27 20.64 -20.35
CA LYS A 150 9.06 21.28 -19.04
C LYS A 150 7.72 20.91 -18.40
N GLU A 151 6.63 20.87 -19.16
CA GLU A 151 5.32 20.49 -18.60
C GLU A 151 5.25 18.99 -18.28
N ILE A 152 5.79 18.12 -19.12
CA ILE A 152 5.85 16.67 -18.85
C ILE A 152 6.69 16.41 -17.59
N GLU A 153 7.86 17.03 -17.46
CA GLU A 153 8.69 16.96 -16.25
C GLU A 153 7.93 17.45 -15.01
N ARG A 154 7.20 18.56 -15.13
CA ARG A 154 6.34 19.09 -14.06
C ARG A 154 5.25 18.10 -13.65
N LEU A 155 4.61 17.44 -14.61
CA LEU A 155 3.59 16.42 -14.35
C LEU A 155 4.19 15.19 -13.65
N LEU A 156 5.35 14.72 -14.11
CA LEU A 156 6.08 13.61 -13.47
C LEU A 156 6.48 13.97 -12.03
N GLN A 157 7.02 15.17 -11.80
CA GLN A 157 7.38 15.64 -10.47
C GLN A 157 6.15 15.78 -9.56
N LYS A 158 5.03 16.27 -10.10
CA LYS A 158 3.76 16.35 -9.38
C LYS A 158 3.29 14.96 -8.95
N HIS A 159 3.40 13.97 -9.84
CA HIS A 159 3.05 12.59 -9.51
C HIS A 159 3.93 12.02 -8.40
N GLU A 160 5.26 12.23 -8.44
CA GLU A 160 6.15 11.81 -7.35
C GLU A 160 5.78 12.46 -6.01
N ASN A 161 5.45 13.76 -6.02
CA ASN A 161 4.99 14.45 -4.83
C ASN A 161 3.65 13.88 -4.32
N TRP A 162 2.74 13.53 -5.22
CA TRP A 162 1.46 12.88 -4.88
C TRP A 162 1.69 11.49 -4.29
N ARG A 163 2.58 10.69 -4.88
CA ARG A 163 2.96 9.37 -4.38
C ARG A 163 3.50 9.48 -2.95
N LYS A 164 4.44 10.40 -2.70
CA LYS A 164 5.00 10.65 -1.36
C LYS A 164 3.92 11.06 -0.34
N ARG A 165 3.01 11.96 -0.71
CA ARG A 165 1.90 12.37 0.18
C ARG A 165 0.95 11.21 0.47
N LYS A 166 0.63 10.39 -0.54
CA LYS A 166 -0.20 9.20 -0.36
C LYS A 166 0.46 8.18 0.56
N GLU A 167 1.76 7.96 0.41
CA GLU A 167 2.52 7.06 1.28
C GLU A 167 2.58 7.57 2.72
N PHE A 168 2.81 8.87 2.90
CA PHE A 168 2.77 9.51 4.22
C PHE A 168 1.40 9.33 4.89
N HIS A 169 0.32 9.68 4.18
CA HIS A 169 -1.03 9.53 4.70
C HIS A 169 -1.41 8.06 4.97
N SER A 170 -1.00 7.13 4.10
CA SER A 170 -1.20 5.69 4.31
C SER A 170 -0.48 5.18 5.56
N ARG A 171 0.74 5.68 5.82
CA ARG A 171 1.49 5.36 7.04
C ARG A 171 0.81 5.91 8.28
N GLU A 172 0.39 7.17 8.26
CA GLU A 172 -0.40 7.76 9.34
C GLU A 172 -1.68 6.94 9.59
N MET A 173 -2.46 6.64 8.54
CA MET A 173 -3.68 5.85 8.68
C MET A 173 -3.42 4.45 9.26
N LYS A 174 -2.29 3.81 8.91
CA LYS A 174 -1.89 2.53 9.50
C LYS A 174 -1.62 2.65 11.01
N GLU A 175 -0.92 3.71 11.42
CA GLU A 175 -0.61 4.01 12.83
C GLU A 175 -1.88 4.28 13.65
N TRP A 176 -2.87 4.99 13.08
CA TRP A 176 -4.15 5.26 13.74
C TRP A 176 -5.11 4.04 13.75
N CYS A 177 -5.02 3.15 12.75
CA CYS A 177 -5.92 1.99 12.59
C CYS A 177 -5.42 0.71 13.27
N GLU A 178 -4.32 0.74 14.04
CA GLU A 178 -3.78 -0.42 14.77
C GLU A 178 -4.76 -1.05 15.80
N GLY A 179 -5.93 -0.47 16.03
CA GLY A 179 -7.01 -1.03 16.86
C GLY A 179 -8.10 -1.84 16.13
N SER A 180 -8.15 -1.85 14.79
CA SER A 180 -9.19 -2.55 14.02
C SER A 180 -8.57 -3.44 12.94
N SER A 181 -7.95 -4.53 13.38
CA SER A 181 -7.37 -5.56 12.52
C SER A 181 -8.49 -6.34 11.78
N ASP A 182 -8.95 -5.81 10.64
CA ASP A 182 -9.56 -6.59 9.55
C ASP A 182 -8.44 -7.18 8.67
N SER A 183 -7.37 -7.70 9.31
CA SER A 183 -6.26 -8.39 8.62
C SER A 183 -6.53 -9.88 8.45
N GLU A 184 -7.74 -10.37 8.75
CA GLU A 184 -8.10 -11.77 8.59
C GLU A 184 -8.02 -12.20 7.12
N TYR A 185 -8.18 -11.29 6.15
CA TYR A 185 -8.21 -11.66 4.73
C TYR A 185 -6.86 -11.60 4.00
N ASP A 186 -5.81 -11.05 4.61
CA ASP A 186 -4.46 -10.97 4.01
C ASP A 186 -3.50 -12.05 4.56
N MET A 187 -3.93 -12.87 5.52
CA MET A 187 -3.12 -13.98 6.06
C MET A 187 -3.26 -15.25 5.20
N PRO A 188 -2.17 -16.03 5.02
CA PRO A 188 -2.23 -17.37 4.42
C PRO A 188 -3.34 -18.25 5.02
N ILE A 189 -3.97 -19.09 4.19
CA ILE A 189 -5.11 -19.94 4.57
C ILE A 189 -4.78 -20.85 5.76
N GLU A 190 -3.55 -21.33 5.85
CA GLU A 190 -3.04 -22.16 6.94
C GLU A 190 -3.06 -21.42 8.28
N GLU A 191 -2.60 -20.15 8.32
CA GLU A 191 -2.59 -19.33 9.55
C GLU A 191 -4.01 -18.99 10.02
N LEU A 192 -4.90 -18.73 9.06
CA LEU A 192 -6.31 -18.50 9.31
C LEU A 192 -6.98 -19.69 10.01
N ARG A 193 -6.65 -20.91 9.55
CA ARG A 193 -7.18 -22.17 10.12
C ARG A 193 -6.71 -22.34 11.55
N GLU A 194 -5.44 -22.11 11.84
CA GLU A 194 -4.89 -22.24 13.20
C GLU A 194 -5.51 -21.19 14.16
N ARG A 195 -5.66 -19.94 13.71
CA ARG A 195 -6.30 -18.89 14.51
C ARG A 195 -7.75 -19.23 14.86
N ARG A 196 -8.53 -19.75 13.90
CA ARG A 196 -9.92 -20.19 14.14
C ARG A 196 -9.99 -21.40 15.05
N LYS A 197 -9.09 -22.39 14.89
CA LYS A 197 -8.98 -23.52 15.81
C LYS A 197 -8.72 -23.04 17.24
N LEU A 198 -7.84 -22.05 17.44
CA LEU A 198 -7.53 -21.51 18.76
C LEU A 198 -8.74 -20.79 19.38
N GLN A 199 -9.44 -19.95 18.61
CA GLN A 199 -10.65 -19.27 19.09
C GLN A 199 -11.76 -20.27 19.43
N ASN A 200 -11.93 -21.31 18.60
CA ASN A 200 -12.90 -22.37 18.85
C ASN A 200 -12.54 -23.15 20.12
N ARG A 201 -11.25 -23.44 20.34
CA ARG A 201 -10.76 -24.06 21.59
C ARG A 201 -11.05 -23.19 22.82
N GLN A 202 -10.89 -21.86 22.71
CA GLN A 202 -11.17 -20.94 23.80
C GLN A 202 -12.67 -20.83 24.11
N ARG A 203 -13.53 -20.84 23.08
CA ARG A 203 -14.99 -20.70 23.24
C ARG A 203 -15.69 -22.00 23.62
N TYR A 204 -15.30 -23.11 23.00
CA TYR A 204 -16.03 -24.38 23.07
C TYR A 204 -15.23 -25.52 23.70
N GLY A 205 -13.96 -25.29 24.01
CA GLY A 205 -13.08 -26.29 24.64
C GLY A 205 -12.24 -27.11 23.66
N PRO A 206 -11.30 -27.92 24.18
CA PRO A 206 -10.42 -28.75 23.36
C PRO A 206 -11.16 -29.95 22.76
N VAL A 207 -10.60 -30.50 21.67
CA VAL A 207 -11.04 -31.78 21.11
C VAL A 207 -10.61 -32.90 22.05
N ILE A 208 -11.57 -33.72 22.48
CA ILE A 208 -11.35 -34.83 23.40
C ILE A 208 -11.21 -36.12 22.58
N ARG A 209 -10.17 -36.91 22.85
CA ARG A 209 -10.00 -38.25 22.27
C ARG A 209 -10.07 -39.27 23.40
N LEU A 210 -11.05 -40.16 23.35
CA LEU A 210 -11.24 -41.23 24.33
C LEU A 210 -10.80 -42.55 23.69
N ASN A 211 -9.82 -43.22 24.28
CA ASN A 211 -9.40 -44.54 23.84
C ASN A 211 -10.39 -45.59 24.36
N LEU A 212 -10.95 -46.39 23.46
CA LEU A 212 -11.94 -47.42 23.79
C LEU A 212 -11.30 -48.78 24.10
N GLY A 213 -9.97 -48.90 24.00
CA GLY A 213 -9.23 -50.11 24.34
C GLY A 213 -9.30 -51.22 23.29
N ASN A 214 -9.96 -50.98 22.16
CA ASN A 214 -10.23 -51.95 21.10
C ASN A 214 -9.75 -51.45 19.72
N GLU A 215 -8.55 -50.86 19.65
CA GLU A 215 -7.96 -50.21 18.44
C GLU A 215 -8.75 -49.00 17.91
N TYR A 216 -9.84 -48.59 18.57
CA TYR A 216 -10.63 -47.43 18.19
C TYR A 216 -10.53 -46.32 19.24
N CYS A 217 -10.61 -45.08 18.77
CA CYS A 217 -10.75 -43.91 19.60
C CYS A 217 -12.00 -43.11 19.21
N LEU A 218 -12.76 -42.67 20.22
CA LEU A 218 -13.86 -41.76 20.06
C LEU A 218 -13.33 -40.33 20.08
N VAL A 219 -13.45 -39.63 18.96
CA VAL A 219 -13.06 -38.23 18.81
C VAL A 219 -14.30 -37.35 18.96
N ILE A 220 -14.28 -36.49 19.97
CA ILE A 220 -15.35 -35.54 20.30
C ILE A 220 -14.79 -34.14 20.07
N ASP A 221 -15.25 -33.51 18.99
CA ASP A 221 -15.03 -32.09 18.70
C ASP A 221 -16.32 -31.34 19.03
N PRO A 222 -16.28 -30.21 19.76
CA PRO A 222 -17.49 -29.44 20.08
C PRO A 222 -18.26 -28.92 18.86
N LEU A 223 -17.64 -28.83 17.67
CA LEU A 223 -18.25 -28.27 16.46
C LEU A 223 -18.55 -29.32 15.39
N SER A 224 -18.10 -30.57 15.57
CA SER A 224 -18.38 -31.64 14.62
C SER A 224 -19.04 -32.81 15.33
N THR A 225 -19.85 -33.57 14.60
CA THR A 225 -20.46 -34.78 15.15
C THR A 225 -19.36 -35.74 15.61
N PRO A 226 -19.51 -36.38 16.79
CA PRO A 226 -18.52 -37.31 17.30
C PRO A 226 -18.29 -38.45 16.31
N LYS A 227 -17.02 -38.86 16.15
CA LYS A 227 -16.60 -39.89 15.19
C LYS A 227 -15.73 -40.93 15.86
N ILE A 228 -15.81 -42.16 15.35
CA ILE A 228 -14.94 -43.27 15.77
C ILE A 228 -13.82 -43.37 14.74
N GLU A 229 -12.58 -43.16 15.17
CA GLU A 229 -11.38 -43.28 14.34
C GLU A 229 -10.58 -44.51 14.77
N LYS A 230 -10.05 -45.26 13.81
CA LYS A 230 -9.09 -46.33 14.10
C LYS A 230 -7.77 -45.69 14.56
N VAL A 231 -7.22 -46.17 15.67
CA VAL A 231 -5.93 -45.75 16.19
C VAL A 231 -4.85 -46.34 15.28
N GLU A 232 -4.42 -45.57 14.28
CA GLU A 232 -3.17 -45.89 13.59
C GLU A 232 -2.02 -45.65 14.56
N GLU A 233 -1.22 -46.70 14.80
CA GLU A 233 0.04 -46.60 15.52
C GLU A 233 1.01 -45.72 14.72
N LYS A 234 0.90 -44.39 14.91
CA LYS A 234 1.96 -43.49 14.45
C LYS A 234 3.15 -43.72 15.35
N GLU A 235 4.29 -44.10 14.75
CA GLU A 235 5.56 -44.16 15.47
C GLU A 235 5.72 -42.90 16.32
N PRO A 236 6.14 -43.03 17.59
CA PRO A 236 6.32 -41.87 18.44
C PRO A 236 7.23 -40.87 17.72
N PRO A 237 6.95 -39.56 17.77
CA PRO A 237 7.81 -38.58 17.12
C PRO A 237 9.23 -38.81 17.63
N LYS A 238 10.15 -39.17 16.71
CA LYS A 238 11.55 -39.39 17.04
C LYS A 238 12.00 -38.16 17.83
N LYS A 239 12.26 -38.33 19.13
CA LYS A 239 12.74 -37.24 19.99
C LYS A 239 13.98 -36.70 19.28
N ARG A 240 13.89 -35.47 18.75
CA ARG A 240 15.07 -34.80 18.20
C ARG A 240 16.07 -34.75 19.35
N LYS A 241 17.15 -35.53 19.25
CA LYS A 241 18.27 -35.42 20.19
C LYS A 241 18.74 -33.99 20.09
N THR A 242 18.60 -33.22 21.17
CA THR A 242 19.05 -31.83 21.24
C THR A 242 20.57 -31.71 21.26
N ILE A 243 21.27 -32.84 21.38
CA ILE A 243 22.71 -32.95 21.40
C ILE A 243 23.11 -33.87 20.24
N VAL A 244 23.77 -33.31 19.24
CA VAL A 244 24.45 -34.06 18.17
C VAL A 244 25.74 -34.60 18.79
N THR A 245 25.93 -35.92 18.79
CA THR A 245 27.18 -36.54 19.25
C THR A 245 28.17 -36.65 18.10
N LEU A 246 29.48 -36.66 18.40
CA LEU A 246 30.53 -36.68 17.37
C LEU A 246 30.43 -37.89 16.42
N GLU A 247 29.82 -38.97 16.89
CA GLU A 247 29.54 -40.19 16.13
C GLU A 247 28.45 -40.02 15.06
N ASP A 248 27.66 -38.94 15.11
CA ASP A 248 26.57 -38.66 14.15
C ASP A 248 27.03 -37.78 12.96
N VAL A 249 28.32 -37.44 12.87
CA VAL A 249 28.87 -36.58 11.80
C VAL A 249 29.82 -37.40 10.92
N ASP A 250 29.31 -37.88 9.78
CA ASP A 250 30.07 -38.72 8.85
C ASP A 250 31.12 -37.95 8.03
N ASP A 251 30.95 -36.63 7.88
CA ASP A 251 31.79 -35.81 7.00
C ASP A 251 32.05 -34.41 7.56
N ALA A 252 33.32 -34.01 7.66
CA ALA A 252 33.73 -32.76 8.29
C ALA A 252 33.29 -31.50 7.53
N SER A 253 32.87 -31.67 6.27
CA SER A 253 32.32 -30.63 5.40
C SER A 253 30.91 -30.17 5.81
N GLN A 254 30.20 -30.97 6.62
CA GLN A 254 28.85 -30.67 7.12
C GLN A 254 28.84 -29.75 8.35
N ILE A 255 30.02 -29.50 8.93
CA ILE A 255 30.18 -28.61 10.08
C ILE A 255 30.37 -27.18 9.56
N ASP A 256 29.27 -26.44 9.41
CA ASP A 256 29.31 -25.04 9.03
C ASP A 256 29.72 -24.19 10.25
N ILE A 257 31.03 -23.93 10.41
CA ILE A 257 31.58 -23.04 11.44
C ILE A 257 31.46 -21.57 10.97
N GLN A 258 30.35 -21.21 10.34
CA GLN A 258 30.11 -19.83 9.94
C GLN A 258 29.57 -19.04 11.13
N THR A 259 30.41 -18.15 11.63
CA THR A 259 30.13 -17.17 12.69
C THR A 259 29.23 -16.06 12.16
N LYS A 260 28.06 -16.38 11.61
CA LYS A 260 27.21 -15.38 10.97
C LYS A 260 26.56 -14.38 11.93
N ASP A 261 26.58 -14.66 13.24
CA ASP A 261 25.91 -13.82 14.23
C ASP A 261 26.71 -13.64 15.53
N ASN A 262 28.06 -13.69 15.52
CA ASN A 262 28.88 -13.67 16.75
C ASN A 262 28.52 -14.77 17.76
N ILE A 263 27.88 -15.85 17.30
CA ILE A 263 27.54 -17.02 18.11
C ILE A 263 28.51 -18.14 17.77
N LEU A 264 29.23 -18.63 18.77
CA LEU A 264 30.09 -19.80 18.67
C LEU A 264 29.66 -20.80 19.77
N PHE A 265 29.43 -22.06 19.40
CA PHE A 265 28.92 -23.11 20.30
C PHE A 265 27.65 -22.73 21.08
N GLY A 266 26.73 -21.98 20.44
CA GLY A 266 25.47 -21.58 21.07
C GLY A 266 25.60 -20.48 22.12
N THR A 267 26.76 -19.84 22.22
CA THR A 267 26.99 -18.66 23.07
C THR A 267 27.28 -17.43 22.22
N ASN A 268 26.54 -16.35 22.48
CA ASN A 268 26.75 -15.05 21.86
C ASN A 268 27.99 -14.40 22.49
N PHE A 269 28.96 -13.98 21.68
CA PHE A 269 30.19 -13.36 22.19
C PHE A 269 29.94 -12.07 22.98
N GLU A 270 28.83 -11.38 22.72
CA GLU A 270 28.42 -10.16 23.42
C GLU A 270 27.82 -10.42 24.81
N ASP A 271 27.32 -11.63 25.06
CA ASP A 271 26.71 -12.03 26.34
C ASP A 271 27.75 -12.57 27.33
N ILE A 272 29.03 -12.65 26.94
CA ILE A 272 30.11 -13.04 27.85
C ILE A 272 30.49 -11.82 28.68
N PRO A 273 30.18 -11.77 30.00
CA PRO A 273 30.53 -10.63 30.83
C PRO A 273 32.05 -10.47 30.83
N THR A 274 32.53 -9.36 30.29
CA THR A 274 33.94 -8.99 30.39
C THR A 274 34.23 -8.65 31.84
N TYR A 275 34.96 -9.53 32.53
CA TYR A 275 35.46 -9.23 33.86
C TYR A 275 36.28 -7.92 33.78
N ARG A 276 35.93 -6.95 34.63
CA ARG A 276 36.52 -5.59 34.68
C ARG A 276 38.06 -5.56 34.79
N ASN A 277 38.67 -6.70 35.10
CA ASN A 277 40.10 -6.93 35.03
C ASN A 277 40.33 -7.96 33.92
N GLY A 278 40.61 -7.49 32.71
CA GLY A 278 40.55 -8.28 31.47
C GLY A 278 41.26 -9.63 31.49
N PHE A 279 40.81 -10.55 30.63
CA PHE A 279 41.41 -11.86 30.43
C PHE A 279 42.89 -11.75 30.06
N GLN A 280 43.76 -12.22 30.96
CA GLN A 280 45.17 -12.37 30.67
C GLN A 280 45.36 -13.68 29.89
N LEU A 281 45.71 -13.57 28.60
CA LEU A 281 45.97 -14.73 27.75
C LEU A 281 47.03 -15.65 28.40
N PRO A 282 46.86 -16.98 28.33
CA PRO A 282 47.87 -17.93 28.77
C PRO A 282 49.24 -17.60 28.17
N LEU A 283 50.29 -17.72 28.98
CA LEU A 283 51.65 -17.26 28.68
C LEU A 283 52.19 -17.75 27.33
N HIS A 284 51.78 -18.94 26.89
CA HIS A 284 52.21 -19.50 25.60
C HIS A 284 51.60 -18.74 24.40
N MET A 285 50.34 -18.30 24.49
CA MET A 285 49.64 -17.59 23.42
C MET A 285 50.19 -16.16 23.26
N ARG A 286 50.52 -15.51 24.39
CA ARG A 286 51.13 -14.18 24.39
C ARG A 286 52.50 -14.15 23.68
N ARG A 287 53.27 -15.23 23.80
CA ARG A 287 54.57 -15.38 23.12
C ARG A 287 54.44 -15.61 21.61
N MET A 288 53.35 -16.19 21.14
CA MET A 288 53.12 -16.39 19.70
C MET A 288 52.80 -15.08 18.98
N MET A 289 52.04 -14.18 19.61
CA MET A 289 51.67 -12.89 19.00
C MET A 289 52.88 -11.95 18.81
N HIS A 290 53.87 -12.02 19.71
CA HIS A 290 55.10 -11.21 19.58
C HIS A 290 56.13 -11.78 18.60
N LYS A 291 55.93 -13.00 18.06
CA LYS A 291 56.84 -13.58 17.05
C LYS A 291 56.53 -13.16 15.61
N GLY A 292 55.43 -12.45 15.36
CA GLY A 292 55.04 -11.97 14.03
C GLY A 292 55.32 -10.49 13.75
N ALA A 293 55.95 -9.76 14.68
CA ALA A 293 56.28 -8.34 14.52
C ALA A 293 57.80 -8.16 14.40
N LYS A 294 58.35 -8.58 13.25
CA LYS A 294 59.58 -8.05 12.65
C LYS A 294 59.48 -8.21 11.13
#